data_AF-A0AAC9RMJ0-F1
#
_entry.id   AF-A0AAC9RMJ0-F1
#
_cell.length_a   1.000
_cell.length_b   1.000
_cell.length_c   1.000
_cell.angle_alpha   90.00
_cell.angle_beta   90.00
_cell.angle_gamma   90.00
#
_symmetry.space_group_name_H-M   'P 1'
#
loop_
_entity.id
_entity.type
_entity.pdbx_description
1 polymer ?
#
loop_
_entity_poly.entity_id
_entity_poly.type
_entity_poly.pdbx_seq_one_letter_code
_entity_poly.pdbx_strand_id
1 'polypeptide(L)' 'MLWMRGEDMEDRAKNINQIEKSIFRAATGYEYEESEIKANKRGNTTEIKKVKKYKQPDVKAAIAYLNIFCSE' A
#
# COMPACT_ATOMS: atom_id res chain seq x y z
N MET A 1 -27.58 1.46 23.81
CA MET A 1 -26.39 0.74 23.31
C MET A 1 -26.61 0.11 21.92
N LEU A 2 -27.26 0.81 20.97
CA LEU A 2 -27.43 0.31 19.59
C LEU A 2 -26.56 1.05 18.55
N TRP A 3 -25.89 2.14 18.95
CA TRP A 3 -25.09 2.98 18.06
C TRP A 3 -23.65 2.47 17.83
N MET A 4 -23.10 1.67 18.74
CA MET A 4 -21.73 1.13 18.61
C MET A 4 -21.60 0.01 17.57
N ARG A 5 -22.71 -0.68 17.21
CA ARG A 5 -22.66 -1.83 16.30
C ARG A 5 -22.54 -1.43 14.82
N GLY A 6 -22.87 -0.18 14.48
CA GLY A 6 -22.76 0.36 13.13
C GLY A 6 -21.35 0.81 12.76
N GLU A 7 -20.65 1.48 13.69
CA GLU A 7 -19.28 1.98 13.47
C GLU A 7 -18.28 0.83 13.25
N ASP A 8 -18.38 -0.25 14.03
CA ASP A 8 -17.51 -1.44 13.86
C ASP A 8 -17.65 -2.12 12.49
N MET A 9 -18.87 -2.13 11.92
CA MET A 9 -19.11 -2.69 10.59
C MET A 9 -18.57 -1.78 9.48
N GLU A 10 -18.72 -0.47 9.63
CA GLU A 10 -18.24 0.52 8.66
C GLU A 10 -16.71 0.54 8.61
N ASP A 11 -16.06 0.49 9.77
CA ASP A 11 -14.60 0.38 9.87
C ASP A 11 -14.08 -0.92 9.26
N ARG A 12 -14.79 -2.03 9.47
CA ARG A 12 -14.45 -3.32 8.85
C ARG A 12 -14.56 -3.26 7.33
N ALA A 13 -15.63 -2.69 6.79
CA ALA A 13 -15.81 -2.54 5.34
C ALA A 13 -14.71 -1.66 4.71
N LYS A 14 -14.34 -0.58 5.40
CA LYS A 14 -13.24 0.30 4.99
C LYS A 14 -11.90 -0.43 4.99
N ASN A 15 -11.63 -1.24 6.02
CA ASN A 15 -10.41 -2.04 6.11
C ASN A 15 -10.33 -3.08 4.97
N ILE A 16 -11.43 -3.75 4.65
CA ILE A 16 -11.48 -4.72 3.55
C ILE A 16 -11.17 -4.04 2.21
N ASN A 17 -11.77 -2.88 1.94
CA ASN A 17 -11.53 -2.11 0.71
C ASN A 17 -10.05 -1.66 0.61
N GLN A 18 -9.44 -1.26 1.73
CA GLN A 18 -8.01 -0.92 1.75
C GLN A 18 -7.12 -2.14 1.46
N ILE A 19 -7.45 -3.31 1.99
CA ILE A 19 -6.74 -4.56 1.73
C ILE A 19 -6.85 -4.93 0.25
N GLU A 20 -8.07 -4.91 -0.30
CA GLU A 20 -8.33 -5.19 -1.71
C GLU A 20 -7.48 -4.30 -2.63
N LYS A 21 -7.52 -2.97 -2.41
CA LYS A 21 -6.72 -2.00 -3.17
C LYS A 21 -5.22 -2.25 -3.06
N SER A 22 -4.75 -2.66 -1.88
CA SER A 22 -3.34 -2.93 -1.64
C SER A 22 -2.86 -4.18 -2.39
N ILE A 23 -3.67 -5.24 -2.37
CA ILE A 23 -3.38 -6.48 -3.10
C ILE A 23 -3.43 -6.20 -4.61
N PHE A 24 -4.45 -5.48 -5.09
CA PHE A 24 -4.57 -5.12 -6.50
C PHE A 24 -3.36 -4.30 -6.98
N ARG A 25 -2.95 -3.26 -6.23
CA ARG A 25 -1.75 -2.48 -6.56
C ARG A 25 -0.49 -3.32 -6.62
N ALA A 26 -0.33 -4.28 -5.70
CA ALA A 26 0.80 -5.20 -5.73
C ALA A 26 0.74 -6.13 -6.96
N ALA A 27 -0.45 -6.60 -7.32
CA ALA A 27 -0.67 -7.46 -8.49
C ALA A 27 -0.37 -6.75 -9.81
N THR A 28 -0.67 -5.45 -9.93
CA THR A 28 -0.46 -4.68 -11.17
C THR A 28 0.89 -3.96 -11.24
N GLY A 29 1.62 -3.90 -10.13
CA GLY A 29 2.77 -3.01 -9.98
C GLY A 29 2.35 -1.55 -9.82
N TYR A 30 3.26 -0.72 -9.30
CA TYR A 30 3.02 0.71 -9.06
C TYR A 30 4.32 1.52 -9.01
N GLU A 31 4.22 2.80 -9.37
CA GLU A 31 5.27 3.79 -9.14
C GLU A 31 5.20 4.30 -7.69
N TYR A 32 6.37 4.44 -7.06
CA TYR A 32 6.50 5.00 -5.72
C TYR A 32 7.75 5.88 -5.63
N GLU A 33 7.70 6.87 -4.74
CA GLU A 33 8.84 7.74 -4.46
C GLU A 33 9.52 7.30 -3.17
N GLU A 34 10.81 7.01 -3.24
CA GLU A 34 11.66 6.87 -2.06
C GLU A 34 12.46 8.15 -1.86
N SER A 35 12.48 8.65 -0.62
CA SER A 35 13.37 9.74 -0.23
C SER A 35 14.64 9.15 0.35
N GLU A 36 15.75 9.27 -0.37
CA GLU A 36 17.06 8.90 0.14
C GLU A 36 17.66 10.11 0.88
N ILE A 37 17.88 9.97 2.19
CA ILE A 37 18.56 10.97 3.02
C ILE A 37 20.05 10.66 3.00
N LYS A 38 20.85 11.48 2.30
CA LYS A 38 22.31 11.38 2.37
C LYS A 38 22.83 12.33 3.44
N ALA A 39 23.23 11.77 4.59
CA ALA A 39 23.91 12.52 5.64
C ALA A 39 25.41 12.63 5.31
N ASN A 40 25.91 13.82 5.03
CA ASN A 40 27.36 14.04 4.91
C ASN A 40 27.98 14.23 6.30
N LYS A 41 29.01 13.44 6.63
CA LYS A 41 29.77 13.49 7.90
C LYS A 41 30.41 14.86 8.21
N ARG A 42 30.38 15.82 7.28
CA ARG A 42 30.84 17.21 7.48
C ARG A 42 29.79 18.19 8.03
N GLY A 43 28.64 17.69 8.46
CA GLY A 43 27.92 18.29 9.59
C GLY A 43 26.95 19.44 9.32
N ASN A 44 26.59 19.79 8.08
CA ASN A 44 25.58 20.85 7.87
C ASN A 44 24.73 20.77 6.59
N THR A 45 24.63 19.63 5.92
CA THR A 45 23.74 19.51 4.76
C THR A 45 23.13 18.13 4.64
N THR A 46 21.80 18.08 4.78
CA THR A 46 20.97 16.90 4.53
C THR A 46 20.40 17.04 3.12
N GLU A 47 20.98 16.37 2.14
CA GLU A 47 20.38 16.31 0.81
C GLU A 47 19.27 15.26 0.83
N ILE A 48 18.03 15.70 0.61
CA ILE A 48 16.87 14.81 0.41
C ILE A 48 16.70 14.63 -1.09
N LYS A 49 17.07 13.46 -1.61
CA LYS A 49 16.84 13.12 -3.01
C LYS A 49 15.59 12.27 -3.12
N LYS A 50 14.58 12.75 -3.84
CA LYS A 50 13.41 11.96 -4.22
C LYS A 50 13.74 11.14 -5.46
N VAL A 51 13.60 9.83 -5.37
CA VAL A 51 13.83 8.90 -6.47
C VAL A 51 12.52 8.18 -6.77
N LYS A 52 12.03 8.34 -8.00
CA LYS A 52 10.90 7.58 -8.52
C LYS A 52 11.37 6.17 -8.84
N LYS A 53 10.72 5.17 -8.24
CA LYS A 53 10.95 3.76 -8.46
C LYS A 53 9.67 3.09 -8.90
N TYR A 54 9.82 2.02 -9.68
CA TYR A 54 8.70 1.20 -10.11
C TYR A 54 8.78 -0.16 -9.44
N LYS A 55 7.73 -0.55 -8.73
CA LYS A 55 7.57 -1.91 -8.22
C LYS A 55 6.90 -2.75 -9.30
N GLN A 56 7.59 -3.83 -9.69
CA GLN A 56 7.08 -4.76 -10.68
C GLN A 56 5.81 -5.47 -10.17
N PRO A 57 4.91 -5.88 -11.08
CA PRO A 57 3.76 -6.74 -10.77
C PRO A 57 4.17 -8.01 -10.02
N ASP A 58 3.42 -8.37 -8.97
CA ASP A 58 3.62 -9.61 -8.22
C ASP A 58 2.55 -10.64 -8.57
N VAL A 59 2.97 -11.75 -9.20
CA VAL A 59 2.11 -12.86 -9.60
C VAL A 59 1.40 -13.50 -8.39
N LYS A 60 2.05 -13.58 -7.23
CA LYS A 60 1.42 -14.13 -6.02
C LYS A 60 0.29 -13.22 -5.53
N ALA A 61 0.47 -11.91 -5.62
CA ALA A 61 -0.59 -10.95 -5.29
C ALA A 61 -1.75 -11.05 -6.29
N ALA A 62 -1.48 -11.27 -7.58
CA ALA A 62 -2.50 -11.49 -8.58
C ALA A 62 -3.33 -12.75 -8.29
N ILE A 63 -2.68 -13.88 -7.96
CA ILE A 63 -3.37 -15.12 -7.57
C ILE A 63 -4.22 -14.90 -6.32
N ALA A 64 -3.68 -14.22 -5.30
CA ALA A 64 -4.43 -13.92 -4.08
C ALA A 64 -5.66 -13.04 -4.36
N TYR A 65 -5.54 -12.03 -5.22
CA TYR A 65 -6.66 -11.17 -5.63
C TYR A 65 -7.78 -11.99 -6.28
N LEU A 66 -7.43 -12.82 -7.26
CA LEU A 66 -8.39 -13.64 -8.00
C LEU A 66 -9.11 -14.64 -7.08
N ASN A 67 -8.38 -15.27 -6.15
CA ASN A 67 -8.94 -16.25 -5.23
C ASN A 67 -9.87 -15.64 -4.17
N ILE A 68 -9.59 -14.41 -3.72
CA ILE A 68 -10.35 -13.79 -2.62
C ILE A 68 -11.51 -12.95 -3.14
N PHE A 69 -11.33 -12.22 -4.24
CA PHE A 69 -12.28 -11.20 -4.71
C PHE A 69 -12.95 -11.52 -6.05
N CYS A 70 -12.41 -12.45 -6.83
CA CYS A 70 -12.97 -12.81 -8.15
C CYS A 70 -13.41 -14.28 -8.27
N SER A 71 -13.35 -15.04 -7.17
CA SER A 71 -13.90 -16.40 -7.16
C SER A 71 -15.41 -16.31 -6.90
N GLU A 72 -16.20 -16.69 -7.91
CA GLU A 72 -17.65 -16.81 -7.85
C GLU A 72 -18.10 -18.03 -7.02
#